data_AF-A0AA36GVM4-F1
#
_entry.id   AF-A0AA36GVM4-F1
#
_cell.length_a   1.000
_cell.length_b   1.000
_cell.length_c   1.000
_cell.angle_alpha   90.00
_cell.angle_beta   90.00
_cell.angle_gamma   90.00
#
_symmetry.space_group_name_H-M   'P 1'
#
loop_
_entity.id
_entity.type
_entity.pdbx_description
1 polymer ?
#
loop_
_entity_poly.entity_id
_entity_poly.type
_entity_poly.pdbx_seq_one_letter_code
_entity_poly.pdbx_strand_id
1 'polypeptide(L)'
;MILLSVPLLFGIAYCAYPSGIVEVVLASESQQTASDDFLELFYEFARKQGIHLNKRNFRELESNINGLPVAKYGLRGIDCEKLRKFLGEIRSQKYRLQYASVKCGRTTVSFCMTFDSTRKKAPILKIPYRESVMLASTSSP
;
A
#
# COMPACT_ATOMS: atom_id res chain seq x y z
N MET A 1 57.15 0.46 -6.98
CA MET A 1 56.64 0.04 -5.66
C MET A 1 55.20 0.56 -5.56
N ILE A 2 54.28 -0.38 -5.36
CA ILE A 2 52.82 -0.22 -5.39
C ILE A 2 52.36 0.54 -4.14
N LEU A 3 51.33 1.39 -4.26
CA LEU A 3 50.14 1.33 -3.39
C LEU A 3 49.00 2.18 -3.98
N LEU A 4 48.11 1.48 -4.68
CA LEU A 4 46.74 1.86 -4.98
C LEU A 4 46.02 2.18 -3.67
N SER A 5 45.60 3.43 -3.46
CA SER A 5 44.60 3.76 -2.44
C SER A 5 43.22 3.42 -2.98
N VAL A 6 42.78 2.22 -2.57
CA VAL A 6 41.47 1.61 -2.73
C VAL A 6 40.34 2.63 -2.47
N PRO A 7 39.35 2.77 -3.38
CA PRO A 7 38.18 3.59 -3.09
C PRO A 7 37.45 2.95 -1.91
N LEU A 8 37.27 3.72 -0.84
CA LEU A 8 36.44 3.39 0.30
C LEU A 8 35.09 2.88 -0.22
N LEU A 9 34.91 1.57 -0.10
CA LEU A 9 33.62 0.91 -0.05
C LEU A 9 32.82 1.58 1.08
N PHE A 10 32.10 2.65 0.74
CA PHE A 10 30.88 2.95 1.43
C PHE A 10 29.96 1.77 1.13
N GLY A 11 30.06 0.78 2.01
CA GLY A 11 29.03 -0.21 2.23
C GLY A 11 27.75 0.57 2.53
N ILE A 12 27.00 0.86 1.49
CA ILE A 12 25.58 1.09 1.62
C ILE A 12 25.10 -0.24 2.17
N ALA A 13 24.90 -0.28 3.49
CA ALA A 13 24.08 -1.28 4.11
C ALA A 13 22.78 -1.23 3.31
N TYR A 14 22.66 -2.12 2.33
CA TYR A 14 21.37 -2.55 1.85
C TYR A 14 20.72 -3.08 3.12
N CYS A 15 19.95 -2.23 3.79
CA CYS A 15 18.98 -2.70 4.75
C CYS A 15 18.11 -3.63 3.91
N ALA A 16 18.48 -4.91 3.91
CA ALA A 16 17.68 -6.00 3.40
C ALA A 16 16.46 -6.01 4.32
N TYR A 17 15.52 -5.12 3.99
CA TYR A 17 14.20 -5.09 4.56
C TYR A 17 13.68 -6.52 4.42
N PRO A 18 13.16 -7.13 5.49
CA PRO A 18 12.73 -8.51 5.44
C PRO A 18 11.84 -8.66 4.20
N SER A 19 12.19 -9.63 3.35
CA SER A 19 11.56 -10.01 2.09
C SER A 19 10.13 -10.54 2.30
N GLY A 20 9.35 -9.82 3.07
CA GLY A 20 7.97 -10.11 3.43
C GLY A 20 7.02 -9.54 2.38
N ILE A 21 5.81 -10.07 2.40
CA ILE A 21 4.72 -9.53 1.61
C ILE A 21 4.35 -8.17 2.20
N VAL A 22 4.38 -7.13 1.38
CA VAL A 22 3.78 -5.84 1.69
C VAL A 22 2.29 -5.95 1.44
N GLU A 23 1.49 -5.76 2.49
CA GLU A 23 0.03 -5.77 2.36
C GLU A 23 -0.45 -4.35 2.14
N VAL A 24 -1.35 -4.15 1.17
CA VAL A 24 -1.95 -2.85 0.87
C VAL A 24 -3.45 -3.00 0.92
N VAL A 25 -4.14 -2.14 1.65
CA VAL A 25 -5.60 -2.07 1.64
C VAL A 25 -6.00 -0.76 0.97
N LEU A 26 -6.87 -0.83 -0.03
CA LEU A 26 -7.42 0.32 -0.73
C LEU A 26 -8.93 0.32 -0.58
N ALA A 27 -9.51 1.50 -0.37
CA ALA A 27 -10.96 1.70 -0.41
C ALA A 27 -11.30 2.83 -1.38
N SER A 28 -12.28 2.55 -2.23
CA SER A 28 -12.84 3.52 -3.18
C SER A 28 -14.20 4.01 -2.71
N GLU A 29 -14.69 5.09 -3.30
CA GLU A 29 -16.08 5.52 -3.14
C GLU A 29 -17.05 4.65 -3.95
N SER A 30 -16.62 4.14 -5.10
CA SER A 30 -17.47 3.46 -6.07
C SER A 30 -17.04 2.03 -6.33
N GLN A 31 -17.95 1.08 -6.13
CA GLN A 31 -17.69 -0.34 -6.36
C GLN A 31 -17.49 -0.69 -7.85
N GLN A 32 -18.07 0.10 -8.77
CA GLN A 32 -18.06 -0.20 -10.20
C GLN A 32 -16.69 0.03 -10.85
N THR A 33 -15.87 0.95 -10.33
CA THR A 33 -14.55 1.28 -10.90
C THR A 33 -13.38 0.99 -9.95
N ALA A 34 -13.67 0.60 -8.70
CA ALA A 34 -12.66 0.37 -7.67
C ALA A 34 -11.52 -0.54 -8.14
N SER A 35 -11.84 -1.71 -8.68
CA SER A 35 -10.83 -2.70 -9.06
C SER A 35 -9.90 -2.20 -10.17
N ASP A 36 -10.45 -1.53 -11.18
CA ASP A 36 -9.66 -0.99 -12.29
C ASP A 36 -8.78 0.19 -11.81
N ASP A 37 -9.35 1.09 -11.01
CA ASP A 37 -8.64 2.24 -10.42
C ASP A 37 -7.48 1.77 -9.52
N PHE A 38 -7.69 0.69 -8.74
CA PHE A 38 -6.66 0.10 -7.88
C PHE A 38 -5.55 -0.54 -8.70
N LEU A 39 -5.88 -1.29 -9.75
CA LEU A 39 -4.89 -1.92 -10.62
C LEU A 39 -4.05 -0.86 -11.35
N GLU A 40 -4.68 0.20 -11.86
CA GLU A 40 -3.96 1.30 -12.52
C GLU A 40 -2.96 1.95 -11.57
N LEU A 41 -3.34 2.17 -10.31
CA LEU A 41 -2.43 2.71 -9.28
C LEU A 41 -1.17 1.86 -9.13
N PHE A 42 -1.33 0.53 -9.03
CA PHE A 42 -0.19 -0.37 -8.89
C PHE A 42 0.68 -0.41 -10.15
N TYR A 43 0.07 -0.39 -11.34
CA TYR A 43 0.83 -0.33 -12.59
C TYR A 43 1.60 0.98 -12.74
N GLU A 44 1.03 2.12 -12.34
CA GLU A 44 1.75 3.39 -12.34
C GLU A 44 2.94 3.37 -11.39
N PHE A 45 2.73 2.87 -10.16
CA PHE A 45 3.82 2.70 -9.20
C PHE A 45 4.93 1.81 -9.78
N ALA A 46 4.57 0.65 -10.31
CA ALA A 46 5.51 -0.32 -10.87
C ALA A 46 6.31 0.30 -12.02
N ARG A 47 5.64 1.02 -12.94
CA ARG A 47 6.30 1.75 -14.03
C ARG A 47 7.29 2.80 -13.52
N LYS A 48 6.92 3.59 -12.49
CA LYS A 48 7.83 4.59 -11.89
C LYS A 48 9.05 3.96 -11.21
N GLN A 49 8.92 2.73 -10.71
CA GLN A 49 10.00 1.99 -10.06
C GLN A 49 10.77 1.07 -11.00
N GLY A 50 10.39 0.97 -12.27
CA GLY A 50 10.98 0.00 -13.21
C GLY A 50 10.69 -1.46 -12.82
N ILE A 51 9.61 -1.72 -12.09
CA ILE A 51 9.18 -3.05 -11.64
C ILE A 51 8.12 -3.58 -12.59
N HIS A 52 8.16 -4.89 -12.87
CA HIS A 52 7.10 -5.58 -13.61
C HIS A 52 6.22 -6.40 -12.66
N LEU A 53 4.93 -6.07 -12.58
CA LEU A 53 3.97 -6.82 -11.77
C LEU A 53 3.52 -8.10 -12.51
N ASN A 54 3.47 -9.21 -11.79
CA ASN A 54 3.07 -10.51 -12.27
C ASN A 54 2.39 -11.31 -11.13
N LYS A 55 1.80 -12.47 -11.45
CA LYS A 55 1.10 -13.31 -10.45
C LYS A 55 1.99 -13.83 -9.30
N ARG A 56 3.32 -13.74 -9.42
CA ARG A 56 4.26 -14.15 -8.37
C ARG A 56 4.52 -13.04 -7.36
N ASN A 57 4.54 -11.78 -7.82
CA ASN A 57 4.88 -10.63 -6.98
C ASN A 57 3.70 -9.70 -6.67
N PHE A 58 2.56 -9.87 -7.33
CA PHE A 58 1.33 -9.11 -7.11
C PHE A 58 0.16 -10.07 -7.01
N ARG A 59 -0.60 -9.98 -5.92
CA ARG A 59 -1.78 -10.81 -5.67
C ARG A 59 -2.87 -9.98 -5.01
N GLU A 60 -4.09 -10.10 -5.50
CA GLU A 60 -5.26 -9.74 -4.72
C GLU A 60 -5.46 -10.82 -3.65
N LEU A 61 -5.54 -10.41 -2.39
CA LEU A 61 -5.73 -11.30 -1.24
C LEU A 61 -7.20 -11.38 -0.84
N GLU A 62 -7.89 -10.24 -0.91
CA GLU A 62 -9.29 -10.12 -0.53
C GLU A 62 -9.90 -8.93 -1.28
N SER A 63 -11.15 -9.02 -1.69
CA SER A 63 -11.89 -7.92 -2.31
C SER A 63 -13.36 -7.98 -1.93
N ASN A 64 -14.02 -6.84 -2.06
CA ASN A 64 -15.43 -6.67 -1.70
C ASN A 64 -15.73 -7.07 -0.24
N ILE A 65 -14.88 -6.62 0.68
CA ILE A 65 -14.96 -6.96 2.10
C ILE A 65 -16.28 -6.42 2.66
N ASN A 66 -17.19 -7.32 3.05
CA ASN A 66 -18.51 -6.99 3.59
C ASN A 66 -19.39 -6.12 2.66
N GLY A 67 -19.27 -6.29 1.34
CA GLY A 67 -20.05 -5.48 0.38
C GLY A 67 -19.49 -4.08 0.15
N LEU A 68 -18.36 -3.73 0.79
CA LEU A 68 -17.71 -2.44 0.65
C LEU A 68 -16.72 -2.47 -0.53
N PRO A 69 -16.50 -1.34 -1.22
CA PRO A 69 -15.50 -1.18 -2.29
C PRO A 69 -14.06 -1.13 -1.73
N VAL A 70 -13.69 -2.17 -0.97
CA VAL A 70 -12.41 -2.35 -0.31
C VAL A 70 -11.72 -3.57 -0.91
N ALA A 71 -10.43 -3.45 -1.19
CA ALA A 71 -9.60 -4.56 -1.63
C ALA A 71 -8.26 -4.56 -0.91
N LYS A 72 -7.77 -5.77 -0.62
CA LYS A 72 -6.49 -6.05 0.00
C LYS A 72 -5.58 -6.74 -1.02
N TYR A 73 -4.40 -6.20 -1.19
CA TYR A 73 -3.36 -6.68 -2.11
C TYR A 73 -2.10 -7.07 -1.35
N GLY A 74 -1.40 -8.06 -1.87
CA GLY A 74 -0.09 -8.52 -1.39
C GLY A 74 0.96 -8.33 -2.47
N LEU A 75 1.99 -7.54 -2.16
CA LEU A 75 3.10 -7.26 -3.05
C LEU A 75 4.40 -7.85 -2.50
N ARG A 76 5.20 -8.53 -3.34
CA ARG A 76 6.50 -9.11 -2.98
C ARG A 76 7.63 -8.43 -3.75
N GLY A 77 8.79 -8.30 -3.11
CA GLY A 77 9.97 -7.70 -3.75
C GLY A 77 9.80 -6.21 -4.07
N ILE A 78 8.91 -5.53 -3.33
CA ILE A 78 8.65 -4.11 -3.48
C ILE A 78 9.24 -3.36 -2.29
N ASP A 79 9.86 -2.22 -2.57
CA ASP A 79 10.31 -1.30 -1.55
C ASP A 79 9.12 -0.61 -0.88
N CYS A 80 8.87 -1.00 0.37
CA CYS A 80 7.81 -0.46 1.20
C CYS A 80 7.86 1.07 1.31
N GLU A 81 9.04 1.64 1.53
CA GLU A 81 9.18 3.08 1.78
C GLU A 81 8.83 3.88 0.53
N LYS A 82 9.22 3.37 -0.64
CA LYS A 82 8.83 3.98 -1.92
C LYS A 82 7.34 3.87 -2.16
N LEU A 83 6.72 2.74 -1.83
CA LEU A 83 5.27 2.57 -1.96
C LEU A 83 4.51 3.50 -0.99
N ARG A 84 4.97 3.60 0.26
CA ARG A 84 4.45 4.52 1.28
C ARG A 84 4.51 5.96 0.79
N LYS A 85 5.67 6.38 0.27
CA LYS A 85 5.86 7.74 -0.28
C LYS A 85 4.96 7.98 -1.48
N PHE A 86 4.87 7.02 -2.39
CA PHE A 86 3.99 7.10 -3.56
C PHE A 86 2.52 7.28 -3.15
N LEU A 87 2.02 6.48 -2.20
CA LEU A 87 0.65 6.61 -1.68
C LEU A 87 0.42 7.97 -1.00
N GLY A 88 1.42 8.52 -0.32
CA GLY A 88 1.35 9.86 0.28
C GLY A 88 1.35 11.00 -0.74
N GLU A 89 1.90 10.79 -1.95
CA GLU A 89 1.98 11.78 -3.02
C GLU A 89 0.80 11.71 -4.02
N ILE A 90 0.00 10.64 -3.96
CA ILE A 90 -1.13 10.45 -4.88
C ILE A 90 -2.22 11.49 -4.60
N ARG A 91 -2.72 12.08 -5.68
CA ARG A 91 -3.96 12.87 -5.65
C ARG A 91 -5.16 11.92 -5.64
N SER A 92 -5.91 11.96 -4.54
CA SER A 92 -7.13 11.15 -4.30
C SER A 92 -8.14 11.16 -5.46
N GLN A 93 -8.24 12.30 -6.16
CA GLN A 93 -9.14 12.53 -7.28
C GLN A 93 -8.89 11.63 -8.51
N LYS A 94 -7.63 11.20 -8.73
CA LYS A 94 -7.27 10.41 -9.92
C LYS A 94 -7.81 8.98 -9.86
N TYR A 95 -7.82 8.38 -8.67
CA TYR A 95 -8.15 6.96 -8.46
C TYR A 95 -9.39 6.75 -7.58
N ARG A 96 -10.16 7.83 -7.31
CA ARG A 96 -11.36 7.79 -6.45
C ARG A 96 -11.12 7.13 -5.09
N LEU A 97 -9.91 7.27 -4.57
CA LEU A 97 -9.48 6.67 -3.31
C LEU A 97 -9.99 7.48 -2.13
N GLN A 98 -10.64 6.80 -1.20
CA GLN A 98 -11.02 7.37 0.11
C GLN A 98 -10.00 6.98 1.18
N TYR A 99 -9.45 5.78 1.07
CA TYR A 99 -8.54 5.23 2.05
C TYR A 99 -7.48 4.38 1.39
N ALA A 100 -6.26 4.49 1.89
CA ALA A 100 -5.19 3.57 1.57
C ALA A 100 -4.45 3.21 2.87
N SER A 101 -4.07 1.97 3.06
CA SER A 101 -3.10 1.60 4.08
C SER A 101 -2.06 0.65 3.52
N VAL A 102 -0.84 0.78 4.02
CA VAL A 102 0.28 -0.06 3.67
C VAL A 102 0.83 -0.67 4.95
N LYS A 103 1.02 -1.99 4.94
CA LYS A 103 1.61 -2.74 6.03
C LYS A 103 2.89 -3.42 5.55
N CYS A 104 3.96 -3.04 6.21
CA CYS A 104 5.32 -3.49 5.94
C CYS A 104 5.85 -4.19 7.18
N GLY A 105 5.71 -5.52 7.20
CA GLY A 105 6.06 -6.32 8.37
C GLY A 105 5.23 -5.93 9.59
N ARG A 106 5.87 -5.30 10.58
CA ARG A 106 5.24 -4.87 11.85
C ARG A 106 4.70 -3.44 11.81
N THR A 107 5.00 -2.67 10.77
CA THR A 107 4.59 -1.27 10.66
C THR A 107 3.40 -1.16 9.72
N THR A 108 2.35 -0.49 10.16
CA THR A 108 1.20 -0.13 9.30
C THR A 108 1.05 1.37 9.26
N VAL A 109 0.91 1.92 8.06
CA VAL A 109 0.68 3.34 7.82
C VAL A 109 -0.60 3.48 7.02
N SER A 110 -1.51 4.31 7.52
CA SER A 110 -2.80 4.60 6.89
C SER A 110 -2.86 6.04 6.39
N PHE A 111 -3.45 6.22 5.22
CA PHE A 111 -3.67 7.47 4.53
C PHE A 111 -5.17 7.66 4.35
N CYS A 112 -5.73 8.69 5.00
CA CYS A 112 -7.07 9.16 4.69
C CYS A 112 -6.97 10.13 3.53
N MET A 113 -7.55 9.75 2.40
CA MET A 113 -7.54 10.56 1.20
C MET A 113 -8.82 11.40 1.21
N THR A 114 -8.74 12.61 1.77
CA THR A 114 -9.87 13.54 1.72
C THR A 114 -10.05 14.03 0.30
N PHE A 115 -11.17 13.67 -0.32
CA PHE A 115 -11.67 14.40 -1.46
C PHE A 115 -12.08 15.79 -0.97
N ASP A 116 -11.33 16.82 -1.36
CA ASP A 116 -11.85 18.19 -1.28
C ASP A 116 -12.93 18.32 -2.35
N SER A 117 -14.14 17.88 -2.02
CA SER A 117 -15.34 18.21 -2.77
C SER A 117 -16.00 19.38 -2.06
N THR A 118 -15.75 20.59 -2.56
CA THR A 118 -16.76 21.64 -2.38
C THR A 118 -18.07 21.12 -2.99
N ARG A 119 -18.99 20.69 -2.11
CA ARG A 119 -20.24 19.90 -2.32
C ARG A 119 -19.96 18.41 -2.59
N LYS A 120 -20.20 17.48 -1.68
CA LYS A 120 -21.36 17.24 -0.81
C LYS A 120 -20.87 16.51 0.45
N LYS A 121 -21.38 16.88 1.62
CA LYS A 121 -21.24 16.10 2.86
C LYS A 121 -21.81 14.70 2.63
N ALA A 122 -20.95 13.68 2.60
CA ALA A 122 -21.30 12.32 2.94
C ALA A 122 -20.58 11.97 4.25
N PRO A 123 -21.21 11.17 5.14
CA PRO A 123 -20.70 10.95 6.48
C PRO A 123 -19.36 10.20 6.42
N ILE A 124 -18.40 10.70 7.18
CA ILE A 124 -17.17 9.98 7.51
C ILE A 124 -17.59 8.62 8.05
N LEU A 125 -17.35 7.56 7.28
CA LEU A 125 -17.46 6.19 7.76
C LEU A 125 -16.44 6.07 8.88
N LYS A 126 -16.90 6.17 10.13
CA LYS A 126 -16.12 5.78 11.30
C LYS A 126 -15.90 4.29 11.15
N ILE A 127 -14.82 3.88 10.48
CA ILE A 127 -14.26 2.55 10.70
C ILE A 127 -13.89 2.58 12.20
N PRO A 128 -14.58 1.82 13.07
CA PRO A 128 -14.23 1.82 14.47
C PRO A 128 -12.83 1.21 14.58
N TYR A 129 -11.83 2.03 14.92
CA TYR A 129 -10.47 1.62 15.26
C TYR A 129 -10.44 0.53 16.36
N ARG A 130 -11.57 0.32 17.05
CA ARG A 130 -11.75 -0.67 18.12
C ARG A 130 -12.05 -2.09 17.63
N GLU A 131 -12.44 -2.28 16.38
CA GLU A 131 -12.66 -3.63 15.82
C GLU A 131 -11.40 -4.23 15.20
N SER A 132 -10.43 -3.39 14.82
CA SER A 132 -9.11 -3.81 14.33
C SER A 132 -8.25 -4.51 15.39
N VAL A 133 -8.57 -4.34 16.69
CA VAL A 133 -7.84 -4.96 17.80
C VAL A 133 -8.45 -6.31 18.22
N MET A 134 -9.73 -6.55 17.95
CA MET A 134 -10.39 -7.81 18.33
C MET A 134 -10.01 -8.99 17.42
N LEU A 135 -9.74 -8.77 16.13
CA LEU A 135 -9.28 -9.85 15.23
C LEU A 135 -7.82 -10.27 15.46
N ALA A 136 -7.04 -9.53 16.27
CA ALA A 136 -5.67 -9.87 16.63
C ALA A 136 -5.56 -10.70 17.93
N SER A 137 -6.68 -11.02 18.60
CA SER A 137 -6.67 -11.50 19.99
C SER A 137 -7.43 -12.81 20.25
N THR A 138 -7.61 -13.68 19.26
CA THR A 138 -8.15 -15.03 19.50
C THR A 138 -7.29 -16.10 18.84
N SER A 139 -6.08 -16.27 19.39
CA SER A 139 -5.48 -17.60 19.50
C SER A 139 -5.74 -18.11 20.92
N SER A 140 -6.46 -19.24 20.97
CA SER A 140 -6.84 -20.22 22.01
C SER A 140 -6.11 -20.21 23.38
N PRO A 141 -6.70 -20.80 24.43
CA PRO A 141 -6.99 -22.25 24.50
C PRO A 141 -8.44 -22.64 24.19
#